data_AF-A0A9X2KLS2-F1
#
_entry.id   AF-A0A9X2KLS2-F1
#
_cell.length_a   1.000
_cell.length_b   1.000
_cell.length_c   1.000
_cell.angle_alpha   90.00
_cell.angle_beta   90.00
_cell.angle_gamma   90.00
#
_symmetry.space_group_name_H-M   'P 1'
#
loop_
_entity.id
_entity.type
_entity.pdbx_description
1 polymer ?
#
loop_
_entity_poly.entity_id
_entity_poly.type
_entity_poly.pdbx_seq_one_letter_code
_entity_poly.pdbx_strand_id
1 'polypeptide(L)'
;MIGSFTRGCGVALCVAGVATFALNLIVSPMLPKGSFATIAASDVYLLRQSCASVIALLLVFGIVGLHVSRLGRVGMFGTIAFVLALTGAVGLFSIEYNQVFTVRDVALHAPALLDMIMAVPFGPLITGAALAIGAFYLGWILLALSLLGAGQYCRASAGLVLAGIAVGLGLSGVEALGRWHGVASSFVISLGWFLIGLEMARSEADQGL
;
A
#
# COMPACT_ATOMS: atom_id res chain seq x y z
N MET A 1 -12.34 11.40 22.69
CA MET A 1 -11.69 10.09 22.41
C MET A 1 -11.64 9.76 20.91
N ILE A 2 -12.75 9.87 20.17
CA ILE A 2 -12.77 9.62 18.71
C ILE A 2 -11.80 10.54 17.94
N GLY A 3 -11.66 11.79 18.41
CA GLY A 3 -10.66 12.72 17.90
C GLY A 3 -9.25 12.13 17.98
N SER A 4 -8.64 12.06 19.17
CA SER A 4 -7.24 11.63 19.31
C SER A 4 -6.88 10.33 18.56
N PHE A 5 -7.82 9.38 18.41
CA PHE A 5 -7.70 8.22 17.54
C PHE A 5 -7.58 8.56 16.04
N THR A 6 -8.52 9.34 15.50
CA THR A 6 -8.53 9.77 14.09
C THR A 6 -7.27 10.53 13.72
N ARG A 7 -6.82 11.45 14.59
CA ARG A 7 -5.52 12.12 14.42
C ARG A 7 -4.35 11.14 14.36
N GLY A 8 -4.31 10.15 15.26
CA GLY A 8 -3.29 9.10 15.26
C GLY A 8 -3.28 8.30 13.96
N CYS A 9 -4.45 7.91 13.45
CA CYS A 9 -4.61 7.26 12.15
C CYS A 9 -4.17 8.15 10.98
N GLY A 10 -4.45 9.46 11.04
CA GLY A 10 -3.98 10.43 10.05
C GLY A 10 -2.45 10.50 10.00
N VAL A 11 -1.80 10.57 11.17
CA VAL A 11 -0.33 10.51 11.28
C VAL A 11 0.21 9.19 10.74
N ALA A 12 -0.41 8.06 11.06
CA ALA A 12 -0.02 6.75 10.52
C ALA A 12 -0.06 6.74 8.99
N LEU A 13 -1.10 7.33 8.39
CA LEU A 13 -1.24 7.43 6.94
C LEU A 13 -0.18 8.37 6.31
N CYS A 14 0.16 9.48 6.98
CA CYS A 14 1.28 10.33 6.56
C CYS A 14 2.61 9.58 6.55
N VAL A 15 2.90 8.87 7.64
CA VAL A 15 4.13 8.07 7.75
C VAL A 15 4.15 6.97 6.70
N ALA A 16 3.02 6.29 6.46
CA ALA A 16 2.90 5.28 5.41
C ALA A 16 3.23 5.85 4.03
N GLY A 17 2.72 7.03 3.68
CA GLY A 17 3.04 7.72 2.44
C GLY A 17 4.54 8.00 2.30
N VAL A 18 5.12 8.71 3.28
CA VAL A 18 6.56 9.05 3.25
C VAL A 18 7.44 7.80 3.18
N ALA A 19 7.13 6.80 4.01
CA ALA A 19 7.89 5.55 4.06
C ALA A 19 7.76 4.74 2.76
N THR A 20 6.58 4.72 2.12
CA THR A 20 6.39 4.04 0.83
C THR A 20 7.26 4.66 -0.26
N PHE A 21 7.28 5.99 -0.35
CA PHE A 21 8.12 6.67 -1.32
C PHE A 21 9.60 6.44 -1.04
N ALA A 22 10.04 6.61 0.21
CA ALA A 22 11.43 6.37 0.61
C ALA A 22 11.88 4.93 0.34
N LEU A 23 11.02 3.94 0.65
CA LEU A 23 11.28 2.53 0.40
C LEU A 23 11.54 2.27 -1.09
N ASN A 24 10.69 2.83 -1.96
CA ASN A 24 10.80 2.62 -3.40
C ASN A 24 11.91 3.42 -4.06
N LEU A 25 12.23 4.60 -3.53
CA LEU A 25 13.31 5.45 -4.04
C LEU A 25 14.70 4.96 -3.61
N ILE A 26 14.83 4.49 -2.37
CA ILE A 26 16.13 4.23 -1.74
C ILE A 26 16.44 2.74 -1.71
N VAL A 27 15.50 1.91 -1.22
CA VAL A 27 15.77 0.49 -0.92
C VAL A 27 15.51 -0.39 -2.15
N SER A 28 14.39 -0.22 -2.85
CA SER A 28 14.05 -1.03 -4.02
C SER A 28 15.14 -1.05 -5.12
N PRO A 29 15.86 0.05 -5.43
CA PRO A 29 16.94 0.02 -6.41
C PRO A 29 18.16 -0.80 -5.99
N MET A 30 18.37 -0.99 -4.68
CA MET A 30 19.48 -1.73 -4.09
C MET A 30 19.28 -3.26 -4.14
N LEU A 31 18.10 -3.73 -4.56
CA LEU A 31 17.85 -5.17 -4.69
C LEU A 31 18.84 -5.80 -5.70
N PRO A 32 19.44 -6.95 -5.37
CA PRO A 32 20.35 -7.63 -6.26
C PRO A 32 19.63 -8.10 -7.53
N LYS A 33 20.40 -8.38 -8.58
CA LYS A 33 19.90 -9.00 -9.81
C LYS A 33 20.10 -10.52 -9.70
N GLY A 34 19.18 -11.31 -10.25
CA GLY A 34 19.28 -12.77 -10.25
C GLY A 34 17.93 -13.45 -10.28
N SER A 35 17.90 -14.75 -9.96
CA SER A 35 16.65 -15.48 -9.73
C SER A 35 15.92 -14.92 -8.51
N PHE A 36 14.63 -15.25 -8.40
CA PHE A 36 13.82 -14.78 -7.28
C PHE A 36 14.37 -15.29 -5.95
N ALA A 37 14.84 -16.54 -5.87
CA ALA A 37 15.48 -17.06 -4.66
C ALA A 37 16.72 -16.25 -4.24
N THR A 38 17.59 -15.87 -5.18
CA THR A 38 18.75 -15.03 -4.89
C THR A 38 18.36 -13.65 -4.34
N ILE A 39 17.29 -13.07 -4.88
CA ILE A 39 16.76 -11.79 -4.38
C ILE A 39 16.19 -11.96 -2.97
N ALA A 40 15.34 -12.97 -2.76
CA ALA A 40 14.66 -13.23 -1.49
C ALA A 40 15.62 -13.56 -0.33
N ALA A 41 16.74 -14.23 -0.63
CA ALA A 41 17.79 -14.55 0.34
C ALA A 41 18.61 -13.32 0.80
N SER A 42 18.57 -12.20 0.08
CA SER A 42 19.44 -11.03 0.34
C SER A 42 18.97 -10.16 1.51
N ASP A 43 19.87 -9.56 2.27
CA ASP A 43 19.50 -8.68 3.41
C ASP A 43 18.70 -7.45 3.00
N VAL A 44 18.96 -6.92 1.80
CA VAL A 44 18.19 -5.80 1.23
C VAL A 44 16.72 -6.19 1.05
N TYR A 45 16.45 -7.44 0.65
CA TYR A 45 15.09 -7.94 0.54
C TYR A 45 14.41 -8.06 1.90
N LEU A 46 15.09 -8.59 2.92
CA LEU A 46 14.56 -8.63 4.29
C LEU A 46 14.18 -7.24 4.79
N LEU A 47 15.08 -6.27 4.64
CA LEU A 47 14.82 -4.88 5.02
C LEU A 47 13.61 -4.34 4.26
N ARG A 48 13.57 -4.54 2.93
CA ARG A 48 12.48 -4.03 2.08
C ARG A 48 11.12 -4.58 2.52
N GLN A 49 11.01 -5.90 2.65
CA GLN A 49 9.75 -6.57 2.98
C GLN A 49 9.31 -6.26 4.43
N SER A 50 10.26 -6.13 5.35
CA SER A 50 9.98 -5.71 6.73
C SER A 50 9.37 -4.31 6.76
N CYS A 51 9.99 -3.34 6.07
CA CYS A 51 9.44 -1.99 5.95
C CYS A 51 8.07 -1.98 5.24
N ALA A 52 7.92 -2.74 4.16
CA ALA A 52 6.67 -2.84 3.43
C ALA A 52 5.53 -3.42 4.29
N SER A 53 5.81 -4.41 5.13
CA SER A 53 4.83 -4.95 6.08
C SER A 53 4.39 -3.89 7.10
N VAL A 54 5.33 -3.11 7.66
CA VAL A 54 5.00 -2.03 8.60
C VAL A 54 4.18 -0.94 7.90
N ILE A 55 4.54 -0.57 6.67
CA ILE A 55 3.78 0.37 5.85
C ILE A 55 2.34 -0.12 5.63
N ALA A 56 2.16 -1.37 5.23
CA ALA A 56 0.84 -1.95 5.01
C ALA A 56 -0.02 -1.91 6.28
N LEU A 57 0.59 -2.16 7.45
CA LEU A 57 -0.09 -2.04 8.74
C LEU A 57 -0.48 -0.59 9.06
N LEU A 58 0.39 0.39 8.78
CA LEU A 58 0.05 1.81 8.92
C LEU A 58 -1.09 2.23 7.99
N LEU A 59 -1.14 1.71 6.77
CA LEU A 59 -2.26 1.93 5.84
C LEU A 59 -3.57 1.37 6.39
N VAL A 60 -3.55 0.20 7.04
CA VAL A 60 -4.73 -0.36 7.73
C VAL A 60 -5.27 0.63 8.76
N PHE A 61 -4.40 1.19 9.62
CA PHE A 61 -4.81 2.20 10.59
C PHE A 61 -5.35 3.46 9.92
N GLY A 62 -4.71 3.94 8.85
CA GLY A 62 -5.19 5.09 8.07
C GLY A 62 -6.59 4.86 7.48
N ILE A 63 -6.84 3.69 6.90
CA ILE A 63 -8.14 3.31 6.32
C ILE A 63 -9.23 3.24 7.40
N VAL A 64 -8.92 2.67 8.57
CA VAL A 64 -9.86 2.63 9.70
C VAL A 64 -10.18 4.05 10.19
N GLY A 65 -9.17 4.90 10.37
CA GLY A 65 -9.38 6.30 10.76
C GLY A 65 -10.24 7.07 9.76
N LEU A 66 -10.05 6.84 8.45
CA LEU A 66 -10.86 7.42 7.38
C LEU A 66 -12.32 7.00 7.45
N HIS A 67 -12.60 5.76 7.86
CA HIS A 67 -13.97 5.32 8.03
C HIS A 67 -14.59 5.94 9.28
N VAL A 68 -13.87 5.93 10.40
CA VAL A 68 -14.31 6.50 11.68
C VAL A 68 -14.63 8.00 11.54
N SER A 69 -13.76 8.77 10.88
CA SER A 69 -13.95 10.21 10.66
C SER A 69 -15.18 10.56 9.83
N ARG A 70 -15.74 9.58 9.11
CA ARG A 70 -16.89 9.74 8.22
C ARG A 70 -18.14 9.01 8.70
N LEU A 71 -18.13 8.42 9.91
CA LEU A 71 -19.28 7.68 10.45
C LEU A 71 -20.58 8.51 10.34
N GLY A 72 -21.64 7.89 9.83
CA GLY A 72 -22.95 8.52 9.61
C GLY A 72 -23.06 9.39 8.36
N ARG A 73 -21.98 9.60 7.59
CA ARG A 73 -21.98 10.44 6.38
C ARG A 73 -21.61 9.67 5.09
N VAL A 74 -21.46 8.35 5.19
CA VAL A 74 -21.06 7.49 4.09
C VAL A 74 -22.21 6.54 3.78
N GLY A 75 -22.68 6.57 2.53
CA GLY A 75 -23.68 5.61 2.05
C GLY A 75 -23.11 4.20 1.88
N MET A 76 -23.95 3.26 1.44
CA MET A 76 -23.58 1.86 1.21
C MET A 76 -22.31 1.71 0.36
N PHE A 77 -22.18 2.51 -0.71
CA PHE A 77 -21.00 2.47 -1.59
C PHE A 77 -19.69 2.71 -0.84
N GLY A 78 -19.62 3.73 0.02
CA GLY A 78 -18.37 4.02 0.73
C GLY A 78 -18.09 3.01 1.85
N THR A 79 -19.11 2.34 2.39
CA THR A 79 -18.91 1.21 3.32
C THR A 79 -18.30 0.02 2.59
N ILE A 80 -18.80 -0.33 1.40
CA ILE A 80 -18.22 -1.39 0.55
C ILE A 80 -16.78 -1.04 0.17
N ALA A 81 -16.55 0.20 -0.26
CA ALA A 81 -15.22 0.69 -0.62
C ALA A 81 -14.23 0.59 0.55
N PHE A 82 -14.66 0.96 1.77
CA PHE A 82 -13.88 0.80 2.98
C PHE A 82 -13.54 -0.67 3.26
N VAL A 83 -14.52 -1.56 3.26
CA VAL A 83 -14.30 -2.99 3.54
C VAL A 83 -13.32 -3.60 2.54
N LEU A 84 -13.45 -3.28 1.26
CA LEU A 84 -12.53 -3.75 0.22
C LEU A 84 -11.12 -3.18 0.40
N ALA A 85 -10.98 -1.88 0.67
CA ALA A 85 -9.68 -1.25 0.93
C ALA A 85 -9.00 -1.86 2.16
N LEU A 86 -9.75 -2.06 3.25
CA LEU A 86 -9.27 -2.66 4.48
C LEU A 86 -8.82 -4.11 4.24
N THR A 87 -9.64 -4.91 3.57
CA THR A 87 -9.34 -6.31 3.25
C THR A 87 -8.09 -6.41 2.37
N GLY A 88 -7.98 -5.55 1.36
CA GLY A 88 -6.80 -5.46 0.50
C GLY A 88 -5.53 -5.05 1.27
N ALA A 89 -5.62 -4.08 2.17
CA ALA A 89 -4.48 -3.66 3.00
C ALA A 89 -4.03 -4.73 4.00
N VAL A 90 -4.96 -5.46 4.62
CA VAL A 90 -4.65 -6.62 5.47
C VAL A 90 -4.05 -7.75 4.64
N GLY A 91 -4.58 -8.01 3.44
CA GLY A 91 -4.01 -8.98 2.50
C GLY A 91 -2.58 -8.61 2.09
N LEU A 92 -2.32 -7.34 1.76
CA LEU A 92 -0.99 -6.84 1.45
C LEU A 92 -0.03 -7.03 2.64
N PHE A 93 -0.46 -6.65 3.86
CA PHE A 93 0.32 -6.90 5.07
C PHE A 93 0.67 -8.38 5.22
N SER A 94 -0.31 -9.28 5.05
CA SER A 94 -0.11 -10.71 5.16
C SER A 94 0.90 -11.24 4.13
N ILE A 95 0.88 -10.72 2.90
CA ILE A 95 1.83 -11.10 1.86
C ILE A 95 3.23 -10.63 2.20
N GLU A 96 3.42 -9.34 2.51
CA GLU A 96 4.75 -8.79 2.85
C GLU A 96 5.31 -9.47 4.11
N TYR A 97 4.47 -9.77 5.11
CA TYR A 97 4.85 -10.56 6.29
C TYR A 97 5.29 -11.99 5.90
N ASN A 98 4.53 -12.67 5.04
CA ASN A 98 4.90 -13.99 4.53
C ASN A 98 6.23 -13.96 3.75
N GLN A 99 6.50 -12.89 2.99
CA GLN A 99 7.76 -12.73 2.29
C GLN A 99 8.96 -12.65 3.26
N VAL A 100 8.81 -11.95 4.38
CA VAL A 100 9.85 -11.80 5.42
C VAL A 100 10.21 -13.12 6.07
N PHE A 101 9.20 -13.89 6.51
CA PHE A 101 9.43 -15.05 7.37
C PHE A 101 9.45 -16.37 6.61
N THR A 102 8.54 -16.56 5.65
CA THR A 102 8.39 -17.85 4.98
C THR A 102 9.20 -17.89 3.68
N VAL A 103 9.02 -16.91 2.79
CA VAL A 103 9.69 -16.94 1.48
C VAL A 103 11.20 -16.80 1.64
N ARG A 104 11.66 -15.91 2.50
CA ARG A 104 13.09 -15.77 2.80
C ARG A 104 13.68 -17.05 3.39
N ASP A 105 13.00 -17.69 4.34
CA ASP A 105 13.50 -18.91 4.96
C ASP A 105 13.67 -20.04 3.94
N VAL A 106 12.67 -20.20 3.05
CA VAL A 106 12.76 -21.14 1.93
C VAL A 106 13.88 -20.73 0.96
N ALA A 107 14.07 -19.45 0.69
CA ALA A 107 15.15 -18.97 -0.18
C ALA A 107 16.55 -19.29 0.37
N LEU A 108 16.73 -19.22 1.69
CA LEU A 108 18.01 -19.50 2.35
C LEU A 108 18.32 -21.00 2.41
N HIS A 109 17.30 -21.84 2.66
CA HIS A 109 17.50 -23.27 2.94
C HIS A 109 17.16 -24.19 1.77
N ALA A 110 16.28 -23.76 0.85
CA ALA A 110 15.82 -24.54 -0.29
C ALA A 110 15.58 -23.67 -1.54
N PRO A 111 16.61 -22.94 -2.05
CA PRO A 111 16.45 -21.99 -3.15
C PRO A 111 15.91 -22.62 -4.44
N ALA A 112 16.33 -23.84 -4.76
CA ALA A 112 15.84 -24.57 -5.93
C ALA A 112 14.34 -24.88 -5.84
N LEU A 113 13.83 -25.17 -4.64
CA LEU A 113 12.39 -25.39 -4.42
C LEU A 113 11.61 -24.10 -4.66
N LEU A 114 12.11 -22.97 -4.14
CA LEU A 114 11.45 -21.68 -4.33
C LEU A 114 11.40 -21.29 -5.81
N ASP A 115 12.51 -21.44 -6.54
CA ASP A 115 12.54 -21.14 -7.97
C ASP A 115 11.59 -22.06 -8.76
N MET A 116 11.47 -23.35 -8.40
CA MET A 116 10.47 -24.27 -8.98
C MET A 116 9.03 -23.83 -8.71
N ILE A 117 8.71 -23.42 -7.47
CA ILE A 117 7.38 -22.92 -7.10
C ILE A 117 7.03 -21.66 -7.91
N MET A 118 7.99 -20.74 -8.05
CA MET A 118 7.82 -19.49 -8.78
C MET A 118 7.79 -19.67 -10.30
N ALA A 119 8.30 -20.77 -10.82
CA ALA A 119 8.24 -21.09 -12.24
C ALA A 119 6.85 -21.56 -12.70
N VAL A 120 5.97 -22.00 -11.79
CA VAL A 120 4.61 -22.43 -12.12
C VAL A 120 3.71 -21.22 -12.37
N PRO A 121 3.24 -20.98 -13.62
CA PRO A 121 2.31 -19.90 -13.90
C PRO A 121 1.03 -20.11 -13.11
N PHE A 122 0.51 -19.04 -12.51
CA PHE A 122 -0.71 -19.09 -11.67
C PHE A 122 -0.63 -20.06 -10.47
N GLY A 123 0.58 -20.41 -10.03
CA GLY A 123 0.77 -21.18 -8.79
C GLY A 123 0.16 -20.46 -7.58
N PRO A 124 -0.15 -21.18 -6.48
CA PRO A 124 -0.87 -20.62 -5.33
C PRO A 124 -0.24 -19.35 -4.76
N LEU A 125 1.09 -19.28 -4.68
CA LEU A 125 1.82 -18.12 -4.15
C LEU A 125 1.64 -16.87 -5.03
N ILE A 126 1.79 -17.02 -6.35
CA ILE A 126 1.62 -15.93 -7.32
C ILE A 126 0.15 -15.48 -7.37
N THR A 127 -0.78 -16.43 -7.39
CA THR A 127 -2.21 -16.15 -7.43
C THR A 127 -2.69 -15.47 -6.14
N GLY A 128 -2.22 -15.93 -4.97
CA GLY A 128 -2.51 -15.28 -3.69
C GLY A 128 -1.99 -13.85 -3.61
N ALA A 129 -0.74 -13.63 -4.05
CA ALA A 129 -0.16 -12.29 -4.12
C ALA A 129 -0.93 -11.38 -5.09
N ALA A 130 -1.28 -11.88 -6.28
CA ALA A 130 -2.06 -11.13 -7.27
C ALA A 130 -3.45 -10.75 -6.74
N LEU A 131 -4.14 -11.66 -6.05
CA LEU A 131 -5.44 -11.38 -5.42
C LEU A 131 -5.32 -10.31 -4.33
N ALA A 132 -4.31 -10.41 -3.45
CA ALA A 132 -4.10 -9.42 -2.39
C ALA A 132 -3.77 -8.03 -2.95
N ILE A 133 -2.84 -7.95 -3.92
CA ILE A 133 -2.45 -6.71 -4.58
C ILE A 133 -3.62 -6.12 -5.38
N GLY A 134 -4.38 -6.96 -6.10
CA GLY A 134 -5.56 -6.56 -6.85
C GLY A 134 -6.65 -6.00 -5.94
N ALA A 135 -6.95 -6.69 -4.84
CA ALA A 135 -7.92 -6.22 -3.83
C ALA A 135 -7.47 -4.91 -3.19
N PHE A 136 -6.18 -4.76 -2.90
CA PHE A 136 -5.59 -3.52 -2.38
C PHE A 136 -5.82 -2.34 -3.33
N TYR A 137 -5.41 -2.46 -4.59
CA TYR A 137 -5.57 -1.37 -5.56
C TYR A 137 -7.04 -1.07 -5.85
N LEU A 138 -7.87 -2.09 -6.07
CA LEU A 138 -9.30 -1.91 -6.31
C LEU A 138 -9.97 -1.24 -5.11
N GLY A 139 -9.65 -1.69 -3.89
CA GLY A 139 -10.14 -1.09 -2.67
C GLY A 139 -9.76 0.38 -2.55
N TRP A 140 -8.50 0.74 -2.79
CA TRP A 140 -8.06 2.14 -2.78
C TRP A 140 -8.71 2.99 -3.88
N ILE A 141 -8.93 2.45 -5.08
CA ILE A 141 -9.67 3.13 -6.15
C ILE A 141 -11.08 3.46 -5.67
N LEU A 142 -11.82 2.46 -5.19
CA LEU A 142 -13.19 2.64 -4.72
C LEU A 142 -13.27 3.60 -3.53
N LEU A 143 -12.29 3.52 -2.61
CA LEU A 143 -12.22 4.40 -1.45
C LEU A 143 -11.93 5.85 -1.88
N ALA A 144 -11.00 6.07 -2.80
CA ALA A 144 -10.70 7.39 -3.35
C ALA A 144 -11.90 7.98 -4.10
N LEU A 145 -12.62 7.18 -4.89
CA LEU A 145 -13.87 7.61 -5.54
C LEU A 145 -14.95 7.97 -4.50
N SER A 146 -15.08 7.19 -3.42
CA SER A 146 -15.98 7.51 -2.32
C SER A 146 -15.61 8.82 -1.61
N LEU A 147 -14.33 9.13 -1.48
CA LEU A 147 -13.85 10.40 -0.92
C LEU A 147 -14.21 11.58 -1.83
N LEU A 148 -14.02 11.42 -3.15
CA LEU A 148 -14.42 12.44 -4.15
C LEU A 148 -15.92 12.71 -4.13
N GLY A 149 -16.75 11.68 -4.00
CA GLY A 149 -18.21 11.80 -3.96
C GLY A 149 -18.74 12.48 -2.70
N ALA A 150 -18.05 12.33 -1.56
CA ALA A 150 -18.51 12.91 -0.30
C ALA A 150 -18.04 14.36 -0.06
N GLY A 151 -17.01 14.83 -0.77
CA GLY A 151 -16.55 16.23 -0.71
C GLY A 151 -15.97 16.70 0.63
N GLN A 152 -15.69 15.80 1.58
CA GLN A 152 -15.20 16.12 2.93
C GLN A 152 -13.69 16.31 3.02
N TYR A 153 -12.95 15.72 2.08
CA TYR A 153 -11.51 15.82 1.96
C TYR A 153 -11.15 16.53 0.67
N CYS A 154 -9.94 17.07 0.57
CA CYS A 154 -9.48 17.75 -0.62
C CYS A 154 -9.55 16.79 -1.81
N ARG A 155 -10.30 17.18 -2.85
CA ARG A 155 -10.47 16.36 -4.05
C ARG A 155 -9.13 16.08 -4.74
N ALA A 156 -8.16 16.98 -4.58
CA ALA A 156 -6.81 16.79 -5.07
C ALA A 156 -6.12 15.56 -4.43
N SER A 157 -6.27 15.36 -3.12
CA SER A 157 -5.62 14.27 -2.38
C SER A 157 -6.13 12.89 -2.82
N ALA A 158 -7.46 12.74 -2.97
CA ALA A 158 -8.05 11.52 -3.54
C ALA A 158 -7.71 11.35 -5.04
N GLY A 159 -7.68 12.46 -5.79
CA GLY A 159 -7.25 12.47 -7.19
C GLY A 159 -5.82 11.99 -7.39
N LEU A 160 -4.90 12.34 -6.49
CA LEU A 160 -3.52 11.88 -6.51
C LEU A 160 -3.41 10.37 -6.29
N VAL A 161 -4.18 9.79 -5.38
CA VAL A 161 -4.22 8.32 -5.21
C VAL A 161 -4.63 7.64 -6.52
N LEU A 162 -5.71 8.12 -7.15
CA LEU A 162 -6.18 7.58 -8.43
C LEU A 162 -5.15 7.77 -9.55
N ALA A 163 -4.57 8.96 -9.67
CA ALA A 163 -3.56 9.27 -10.66
C ALA A 163 -2.32 8.39 -10.48
N GLY A 164 -1.85 8.19 -9.25
CA GLY A 164 -0.69 7.35 -8.97
C GLY A 164 -0.93 5.89 -9.30
N ILE A 165 -2.13 5.36 -9.05
CA ILE A 165 -2.52 3.99 -9.46
C ILE A 165 -2.57 3.90 -10.99
N ALA A 166 -3.20 4.87 -11.65
CA ALA A 166 -3.27 4.91 -13.11
C ALA A 166 -1.87 5.01 -13.75
N VAL A 167 -0.97 5.82 -13.19
CA VAL A 167 0.44 5.91 -13.61
C VAL A 167 1.14 4.56 -13.42
N GLY A 168 0.91 3.88 -12.30
CA GLY A 168 1.50 2.56 -12.05
C GLY A 168 1.08 1.52 -13.07
N LEU A 169 -0.22 1.45 -13.37
CA LEU A 169 -0.79 0.50 -14.33
C LEU A 169 -0.48 0.87 -15.79
N GLY A 170 -0.46 2.17 -16.12
CA GLY A 170 -0.22 2.64 -17.48
C GLY A 170 1.25 2.55 -17.89
N LEU A 171 2.18 2.74 -16.95
CA LEU A 171 3.61 2.73 -17.24
C LEU A 171 4.27 1.35 -17.09
N SER A 172 3.57 0.34 -16.54
CA SER A 172 4.13 -1.01 -16.37
C SER A 172 4.48 -1.73 -17.68
N GLY A 173 3.99 -1.24 -18.83
CA GLY A 173 4.32 -1.77 -20.15
C GLY A 173 5.47 -1.03 -20.87
N VAL A 174 6.05 0.01 -20.28
CA VAL A 174 7.07 0.85 -20.92
C VAL A 174 8.46 0.43 -20.47
N GLU A 175 9.09 -0.47 -21.22
CA GLU A 175 10.45 -0.98 -20.91
C GLU A 175 11.49 0.13 -20.72
N ALA A 176 11.38 1.22 -21.49
CA ALA A 176 12.30 2.37 -21.43
C ALA A 176 12.33 3.06 -20.05
N LEU A 177 11.25 2.93 -19.25
CA LEU A 177 11.19 3.52 -17.91
C LEU A 177 11.81 2.60 -16.85
N GLY A 178 12.06 1.33 -17.15
CA GLY A 178 12.75 0.39 -16.27
C GLY A 178 12.24 0.44 -14.84
N ARG A 179 13.11 0.74 -13.87
CA ARG A 179 12.72 0.82 -12.43
C ARG A 179 12.02 2.13 -12.05
N TRP A 180 12.08 3.15 -12.90
CA TRP A 180 11.60 4.50 -12.58
C TRP A 180 10.08 4.63 -12.63
N HIS A 181 9.37 3.76 -13.37
CA HIS A 181 7.90 3.78 -13.35
C HIS A 181 7.35 3.49 -11.94
N GLY A 182 7.98 2.56 -11.21
CA GLY A 182 7.59 2.20 -9.85
C GLY A 182 7.81 3.37 -8.87
N VAL A 183 8.93 4.08 -9.01
CA VAL A 183 9.24 5.27 -8.21
C VAL A 183 8.25 6.40 -8.49
N ALA A 184 7.95 6.68 -9.76
CA ALA A 184 7.02 7.73 -10.16
C ALA A 184 5.58 7.45 -9.65
N SER A 185 5.06 6.24 -9.87
CA SER A 185 3.75 5.85 -9.34
C SER A 185 3.72 5.92 -7.81
N SER A 186 4.75 5.39 -7.14
CA SER A 186 4.85 5.42 -5.68
C SER A 186 4.86 6.85 -5.14
N PHE A 187 5.57 7.78 -5.78
CA PHE A 187 5.59 9.19 -5.39
C PHE A 187 4.18 9.79 -5.39
N VAL A 188 3.44 9.61 -6.49
CA VAL A 188 2.10 10.19 -6.66
C VAL A 188 1.09 9.58 -5.69
N ILE A 189 1.08 8.25 -5.52
CA ILE A 189 0.20 7.57 -4.55
C ILE A 189 0.55 8.01 -3.12
N SER A 190 1.84 8.03 -2.78
CA SER A 190 2.34 8.38 -1.45
C SER A 190 1.99 9.81 -1.06
N LEU A 191 2.07 10.75 -2.01
CA LEU A 191 1.66 12.13 -1.80
C LEU A 191 0.14 12.22 -1.54
N GLY A 192 -0.67 11.43 -2.27
CA GLY A 192 -2.11 11.32 -2.01
C GLY A 192 -2.41 10.83 -0.60
N TRP A 193 -1.79 9.74 -0.16
CA TRP A 193 -1.93 9.24 1.22
C TRP A 193 -1.46 10.26 2.25
N PHE A 194 -0.32 10.91 2.01
CA PHE A 194 0.22 11.92 2.92
C PHE A 194 -0.75 13.07 3.14
N LEU A 195 -1.33 13.62 2.06
CA LEU A 195 -2.26 14.73 2.15
C LEU A 195 -3.58 14.33 2.81
N ILE A 196 -4.11 13.14 2.50
CA ILE A 196 -5.29 12.60 3.19
C ILE A 196 -5.03 12.48 4.70
N GLY A 197 -3.87 11.91 5.08
CA GLY A 197 -3.49 11.79 6.49
C GLY A 197 -3.33 13.14 7.19
N LEU A 198 -2.78 14.14 6.50
CA LEU A 198 -2.60 15.49 7.04
C LEU A 198 -3.94 16.18 7.28
N GLU A 199 -4.89 16.02 6.36
CA GLU A 199 -6.26 16.53 6.51
C GLU A 199 -6.97 15.87 7.68
N MET A 200 -6.84 14.55 7.84
CA MET A 200 -7.38 13.83 9.01
C MET A 200 -6.76 14.31 10.32
N ALA A 201 -5.46 14.58 10.34
CA ALA A 201 -4.77 15.03 11.54
C ALA A 201 -5.13 16.47 11.93
N ARG A 202 -5.52 17.31 10.94
CA ARG A 202 -5.86 18.72 11.13
C ARG A 202 -7.33 18.96 11.46
N SER A 203 -8.25 18.14 10.95
CA SER A 203 -9.70 18.35 11.11
C SER A 203 -10.18 18.37 12.57
N GLU A 204 -9.36 17.89 13.51
CA GLU A 204 -9.60 18.04 14.96
C GLU A 204 -9.09 19.34 15.56
N ALA A 205 -8.00 19.92 15.03
CA ALA A 205 -7.47 21.17 15.54
C ALA A 205 -8.46 22.33 15.32
N ASP A 206 -9.23 22.26 14.24
CA ASP A 206 -10.23 23.27 13.88
C ASP A 206 -11.58 23.09 14.62
N GLN A 207 -11.80 21.95 15.28
CA GLN A 207 -13.05 21.67 16.02
C GLN A 207 -13.02 22.09 17.49
N GLY A 208 -11.95 22.75 17.96
CA GLY A 208 -11.95 23.51 19.21
C GLY A 208 -12.45 22.73 20.43
N LEU A 209 -11.70 21.73 20.86
CA LEU A 209 -11.62 21.35 22.28
C LEU A 209 -10.36 22.00 22.88
#